data_AF-A0A7X6Q041-F1
#
_entry.id   AF-A0A7X6Q041-F1
#
_cell.length_a   1.000
_cell.length_b   1.000
_cell.length_c   1.000
_cell.angle_alpha   90.00
_cell.angle_beta   90.00
_cell.angle_gamma   90.00
#
_symmetry.space_group_name_H-M   'P 1'
#
loop_
_entity.id
_entity.type
_entity.pdbx_description
1 polymer ?
#
loop_
_entity_poly.entity_id
_entity_poly.type
_entity_poly.pdbx_seq_one_letter_code
_entity_poly.pdbx_strand_id
1 'polypeptide(L)'
;MQTSWKIARAAILSALSWLLLILAASLPTGRLFVLTLASFLLATACQELGLAAAALVYLASSLLALIWPGPLIVLLYALCFGLLPLVIYFFRRHVSPLMTRLLTHVLMTGLVFLIIQLLGIDQLFKGNFPASNLVLTALVLVALQLFLFVYYYALQHFEVFYSQRISPWLRRRD
;
A
#
# COMPACT_ATOMS: atom_id res chain seq x y z
N MET A 1 2.95 -7.96 29.72
CA MET A 1 2.12 -8.82 28.84
C MET A 1 1.65 -8.12 27.55
N GLN A 2 1.32 -6.83 27.55
CA GLN A 2 0.83 -6.12 26.35
C GLN A 2 1.84 -6.02 25.18
N THR A 3 3.14 -6.03 25.45
CA THR A 3 4.20 -5.92 24.42
C THR A 3 4.35 -7.19 23.60
N SER A 4 4.40 -8.36 24.22
CA SER A 4 4.54 -9.65 23.52
C SER A 4 3.37 -9.93 22.57
N TRP A 5 2.15 -9.56 22.98
CA TRP A 5 0.95 -9.71 22.15
C TRP A 5 0.94 -8.80 20.91
N LYS A 6 1.37 -7.54 21.07
CA LYS A 6 1.54 -6.61 19.94
C LYS A 6 2.58 -7.11 18.94
N ILE A 7 3.71 -7.64 19.44
CA ILE A 7 4.78 -8.20 18.61
C ILE A 7 4.29 -9.42 17.84
N ALA A 8 3.55 -10.33 18.51
CA ALA A 8 2.99 -11.52 17.86
C ALA A 8 2.01 -11.15 16.73
N ARG A 9 1.11 -10.19 16.97
CA ARG A 9 0.19 -9.69 15.92
C ARG A 9 0.95 -9.06 14.76
N ALA A 10 1.96 -8.22 15.04
CA ALA A 10 2.79 -7.61 14.00
C ALA A 10 3.48 -8.68 13.12
N ALA A 11 4.01 -9.74 13.74
CA ALA A 11 4.64 -10.86 13.02
C ALA A 11 3.63 -11.63 12.16
N ILE A 12 2.42 -11.88 12.65
CA ILE A 12 1.36 -12.53 11.86
C ILE A 12 0.97 -11.66 10.65
N LEU A 13 0.79 -10.35 10.86
CA LEU A 13 0.48 -9.44 9.76
C LEU A 13 1.61 -9.35 8.72
N SER A 14 2.88 -9.37 9.15
CA SER A 14 4.01 -9.35 8.21
C SER A 14 4.06 -10.63 7.37
N ALA A 15 3.86 -11.79 8.01
CA ALA A 15 3.81 -13.08 7.32
C ALA A 15 2.64 -13.15 6.32
N LEU A 16 1.45 -12.67 6.71
CA LEU A 16 0.29 -12.62 5.83
C LEU A 16 0.51 -11.67 4.65
N SER A 17 1.12 -10.51 4.89
CA SER A 17 1.50 -9.58 3.83
C SER A 17 2.49 -10.21 2.86
N TRP A 18 3.48 -10.95 3.36
CA TRP A 18 4.45 -11.64 2.50
C TRP A 18 3.78 -12.74 1.66
N LEU A 19 2.87 -13.52 2.22
CA LEU A 19 2.06 -14.50 1.48
C LEU A 19 1.28 -13.85 0.32
N LEU A 20 0.70 -12.67 0.54
CA LEU A 20 0.02 -11.94 -0.53
C LEU A 20 1.00 -11.46 -1.61
N LEU A 21 2.22 -11.08 -1.25
CA LEU A 21 3.24 -10.71 -2.25
C LEU A 21 3.66 -11.89 -3.12
N ILE A 22 3.79 -13.07 -2.54
CA ILE A 22 4.03 -14.31 -3.29
C ILE A 22 2.83 -14.60 -4.20
N LEU A 23 1.61 -14.44 -3.71
CA LEU A 23 0.40 -14.64 -4.52
C LEU A 23 0.32 -13.62 -5.68
N ALA A 24 0.68 -12.37 -5.44
CA ALA A 24 0.75 -11.31 -6.46
C ALA A 24 1.84 -11.59 -7.51
N ALA A 25 2.88 -12.34 -7.14
CA ALA A 25 3.87 -12.82 -8.09
C ALA A 25 3.35 -13.91 -9.01
N SER A 26 2.54 -14.82 -8.46
CA SER A 26 1.99 -15.97 -9.19
C SER A 26 0.88 -15.59 -10.18
N LEU A 27 0.19 -14.46 -9.97
CA LEU A 27 -0.95 -14.02 -10.78
C LEU A 27 -0.55 -12.87 -11.74
N PRO A 28 -0.55 -13.08 -13.07
CA PRO A 28 -0.22 -12.02 -14.03
C PRO A 28 -1.33 -10.96 -14.17
N THR A 29 -2.60 -11.36 -14.16
CA THR A 29 -3.75 -10.46 -14.45
C THR A 29 -4.32 -9.76 -13.20
N GLY A 30 -4.01 -10.27 -11.99
CA GLY A 30 -4.58 -9.81 -10.71
C GLY A 30 -3.60 -9.14 -9.75
N ARG A 31 -2.35 -8.91 -10.16
CA ARG A 31 -1.26 -8.46 -9.28
C ARG A 31 -1.60 -7.18 -8.48
N LEU A 32 -2.22 -6.20 -9.13
CA LEU A 32 -2.60 -4.94 -8.48
C LEU A 32 -3.64 -5.14 -7.38
N PHE A 33 -4.61 -6.04 -7.60
CA PHE A 33 -5.65 -6.34 -6.62
C PHE A 33 -5.07 -7.01 -5.36
N VAL A 34 -4.14 -7.95 -5.56
CA VAL A 34 -3.48 -8.62 -4.42
C VAL A 34 -2.58 -7.64 -3.66
N LEU A 35 -1.89 -6.73 -4.37
CA LEU A 35 -1.10 -5.67 -3.73
C LEU A 35 -1.97 -4.69 -2.93
N THR A 36 -3.19 -4.37 -3.40
CA THR A 36 -4.13 -3.58 -2.60
C THR A 36 -4.57 -4.28 -1.32
N LEU A 37 -4.80 -5.60 -1.36
CA LEU A 37 -5.12 -6.36 -0.16
C LEU A 37 -3.95 -6.33 0.85
N ALA A 38 -2.71 -6.43 0.37
CA ALA A 38 -1.52 -6.32 1.22
C ALA A 38 -1.41 -4.92 1.86
N SER A 39 -1.68 -3.86 1.10
CA SER A 39 -1.74 -2.48 1.61
C SER A 39 -2.79 -2.32 2.71
N PHE A 40 -3.94 -2.97 2.55
CA PHE A 40 -5.03 -2.91 3.50
C PHE A 40 -4.71 -3.60 4.83
N LEU A 41 -3.98 -4.72 4.79
CA LEU A 41 -3.42 -5.34 5.98
C LEU A 41 -2.46 -4.40 6.70
N LEU A 42 -1.60 -3.70 5.96
CA LEU A 42 -0.72 -2.69 6.55
C LEU A 42 -1.51 -1.54 7.18
N ALA A 43 -2.62 -1.11 6.57
CA ALA A 43 -3.51 -0.12 7.16
C ALA A 43 -4.15 -0.59 8.48
N THR A 44 -4.60 -1.85 8.55
CA THR A 44 -5.07 -2.43 9.82
C THR A 44 -3.95 -2.47 10.87
N ALA A 45 -2.71 -2.80 10.47
CA ALA A 45 -1.55 -2.76 11.35
C ALA A 45 -1.32 -1.34 11.91
N CYS A 46 -1.43 -0.30 11.08
CA CYS A 46 -1.33 1.11 11.50
C CYS A 46 -2.36 1.46 12.57
N GLN A 47 -3.60 0.99 12.42
CA GLN A 47 -4.68 1.30 13.37
C GLN A 47 -4.55 0.55 14.70
N GLU A 48 -4.18 -0.73 14.65
CA GLU A 48 -4.13 -1.62 15.81
C GLU A 48 -2.84 -1.50 16.62
N LEU A 49 -1.71 -1.37 15.94
CA LEU A 49 -0.37 -1.43 16.55
C LEU A 49 0.32 -0.05 16.59
N GLY A 50 -0.20 0.92 15.83
CA GLY A 50 0.37 2.25 15.67
C GLY A 50 1.43 2.33 14.57
N LEU A 51 1.90 3.56 14.31
CA LEU A 51 2.78 3.86 13.18
C LEU A 51 4.16 3.18 13.26
N ALA A 52 4.76 3.09 14.46
CA ALA A 52 6.08 2.46 14.64
C ALA A 52 6.04 0.95 14.36
N ALA A 53 5.00 0.26 14.82
CA ALA A 53 4.86 -1.17 14.58
C ALA A 53 4.49 -1.47 13.13
N ALA A 54 3.63 -0.66 12.51
CA ALA A 54 3.33 -0.80 11.09
C ALA A 54 4.56 -0.55 10.20
N ALA A 55 5.43 0.39 10.56
CA ALA A 55 6.71 0.59 9.88
C ALA A 55 7.63 -0.63 9.98
N LEU A 56 7.64 -1.33 11.13
CA LEU A 56 8.37 -2.59 11.28
C LEU A 56 7.77 -3.71 10.43
N VAL A 57 6.44 -3.82 10.38
CA VAL A 57 5.76 -4.80 9.51
C VAL A 57 6.09 -4.54 8.05
N TYR A 58 6.08 -3.27 7.64
CA TYR A 58 6.48 -2.82 6.31
C TYR A 58 7.94 -3.16 5.98
N LEU A 59 8.87 -2.84 6.89
CA LEU A 59 10.28 -3.15 6.69
C LEU A 59 10.51 -4.66 6.60
N ALA A 60 9.87 -5.44 7.48
CA ALA A 60 9.97 -6.89 7.48
C ALA A 60 9.39 -7.50 6.18
N SER A 61 8.21 -7.07 5.75
CA SER A 61 7.59 -7.58 4.52
C SER A 61 8.38 -7.18 3.27
N SER A 62 8.98 -5.98 3.25
CA SER A 62 9.86 -5.52 2.17
C SER A 62 11.16 -6.34 2.10
N LEU A 63 11.80 -6.59 3.25
CA LEU A 63 12.98 -7.47 3.36
C LEU A 63 12.67 -8.90 2.88
N LEU A 64 11.53 -9.45 3.31
CA LEU A 64 11.07 -10.78 2.91
C LEU A 64 10.77 -10.84 1.40
N ALA A 65 10.21 -9.77 0.83
CA ALA A 65 9.93 -9.68 -0.59
C ALA A 65 11.21 -9.61 -1.45
N LEU A 66 12.32 -9.12 -0.89
CA LEU A 66 13.63 -9.08 -1.58
C LEU A 66 14.15 -10.49 -1.92
N ILE A 67 13.80 -11.50 -1.11
CA ILE A 67 14.23 -12.90 -1.29
C ILE A 67 13.47 -13.55 -2.46
N TRP A 68 12.17 -13.31 -2.55
CA TRP A 68 11.29 -13.78 -3.62
C TRP A 68 10.05 -12.87 -3.59
N PRO A 69 9.67 -12.19 -4.70
CA PRO A 69 9.42 -12.78 -6.01
C PRO A 69 10.03 -12.01 -7.22
N GLY A 70 10.88 -10.99 -6.95
CA GLY A 70 11.58 -10.21 -7.97
C GLY A 70 11.52 -8.70 -7.73
N PRO A 71 12.52 -7.93 -8.19
CA PRO A 71 12.77 -6.55 -7.78
C PRO A 71 11.63 -5.59 -8.14
N LEU A 72 10.92 -5.83 -9.25
CA LEU A 72 9.80 -4.98 -9.68
C LEU A 72 8.63 -5.03 -8.68
N ILE A 73 8.28 -6.21 -8.17
CA ILE A 73 7.15 -6.39 -7.22
C ILE A 73 7.53 -5.78 -5.89
N VAL A 74 8.77 -6.00 -5.45
CA VAL A 74 9.32 -5.40 -4.24
C VAL A 74 9.27 -3.89 -4.34
N LEU A 75 9.69 -3.31 -5.47
CA LEU A 75 9.65 -1.88 -5.68
C LEU A 75 8.21 -1.35 -5.69
N LEU A 76 7.29 -1.97 -6.44
CA LEU A 76 5.87 -1.59 -6.47
C LEU A 76 5.22 -1.66 -5.07
N TYR A 77 5.51 -2.71 -4.32
CA TYR A 77 5.00 -2.85 -2.97
C TYR A 77 5.66 -1.84 -2.01
N ALA A 78 6.99 -1.77 -1.97
CA ALA A 78 7.71 -0.89 -1.07
C ALA A 78 7.36 0.58 -1.31
N LEU A 79 7.47 1.02 -2.56
CA LEU A 79 7.34 2.43 -2.91
C LEU A 79 5.88 2.89 -2.98
N CYS A 80 4.98 2.07 -3.53
CA CYS A 80 3.59 2.47 -3.76
C CYS A 80 2.68 1.92 -2.65
N PHE A 81 2.47 0.62 -2.59
CA PHE A 81 1.39 0.03 -1.79
C PHE A 81 1.66 0.00 -0.28
N GLY A 82 2.90 -0.22 0.16
CA GLY A 82 3.25 -0.26 1.57
C GLY A 82 3.42 1.14 2.17
N LEU A 83 3.87 2.10 1.38
CA LEU A 83 4.10 3.47 1.84
C LEU A 83 2.78 4.27 1.93
N LEU A 84 1.79 3.96 1.07
CA LEU A 84 0.47 4.62 1.02
C LEU A 84 -0.26 4.68 2.39
N PRO A 85 -0.55 3.56 3.07
CA PRO A 85 -1.28 3.57 4.33
C PRO A 85 -0.49 4.24 5.46
N LEU A 86 0.84 4.16 5.42
CA LEU A 86 1.72 4.80 6.40
C LEU A 86 1.64 6.34 6.29
N VAL A 87 1.70 6.85 5.05
CA VAL A 87 1.59 8.28 4.74
C VAL A 87 0.22 8.83 5.09
N ILE A 88 -0.85 8.13 4.70
CA ILE A 88 -2.23 8.56 5.01
C ILE A 88 -2.42 8.63 6.53
N TYR A 89 -1.96 7.63 7.27
CA TYR A 89 -2.08 7.60 8.73
C TYR A 89 -1.25 8.71 9.40
N PHE A 90 -0.01 8.93 8.93
CA PHE A 90 0.85 9.99 9.44
C PHE A 90 0.22 11.37 9.25
N PHE A 91 -0.19 11.72 8.02
CA PHE A 91 -0.75 13.03 7.74
C PHE A 91 -2.09 13.26 8.42
N ARG A 92 -2.95 12.24 8.52
CA ARG A 92 -4.25 12.37 9.21
C ARG A 92 -4.11 12.77 10.68
N ARG A 93 -2.98 12.45 11.31
CA ARG A 93 -2.69 12.87 12.70
C ARG A 93 -2.34 14.36 12.82
N HIS A 94 -1.84 14.98 11.76
CA HIS A 94 -1.25 16.32 11.78
C HIS A 94 -2.02 17.37 10.94
N VAL A 95 -2.83 16.94 9.96
CA VAL A 95 -3.48 17.84 9.00
C VAL A 95 -4.93 17.46 8.72
N SER A 96 -5.67 18.43 8.17
CA SER A 96 -7.07 18.25 7.77
C SER A 96 -7.22 17.12 6.72
N PRO A 97 -8.40 16.47 6.66
CA PRO A 97 -8.62 15.34 5.75
C PRO A 97 -8.47 15.71 4.27
N LEU A 98 -8.81 16.95 3.91
CA LEU A 98 -8.64 17.47 2.54
C LEU A 98 -7.17 17.62 2.18
N MET A 99 -6.36 18.16 3.09
CA MET A 99 -4.93 18.38 2.86
C MET A 99 -4.17 17.05 2.82
N THR A 100 -4.54 16.10 3.68
CA THR A 100 -3.99 14.73 3.64
C THR A 100 -4.25 14.06 2.29
N ARG A 101 -5.47 14.17 1.76
CA ARG A 101 -5.81 13.64 0.44
C ARG A 101 -4.93 14.26 -0.65
N LEU A 102 -4.88 15.59 -0.69
CA LEU A 102 -4.13 16.31 -1.73
C LEU A 102 -2.64 15.99 -1.68
N LEU A 103 -2.06 15.96 -0.48
CA LEU A 103 -0.64 15.66 -0.29
C LEU A 103 -0.30 14.21 -0.64
N THR A 104 -1.19 13.26 -0.31
CA THR A 104 -1.02 11.86 -0.69
C THR A 104 -1.09 11.68 -2.21
N HIS A 105 -2.03 12.36 -2.89
CA HIS A 105 -2.09 12.33 -4.35
C HIS A 105 -0.82 12.90 -4.97
N VAL A 106 -0.37 14.10 -4.55
CA VAL A 106 0.84 14.73 -5.10
C VAL A 106 2.07 13.85 -4.88
N LEU A 107 2.24 13.29 -3.68
CA LEU A 107 3.37 12.42 -3.36
C LEU A 107 3.37 11.16 -4.24
N MET A 108 2.22 10.49 -4.36
CA MET A 108 2.12 9.25 -5.15
C MET A 108 2.27 9.49 -6.65
N THR A 109 1.70 10.57 -7.17
CA THR A 109 1.85 10.95 -8.57
C THR A 109 3.32 11.26 -8.88
N GLY A 110 4.01 12.02 -8.02
CA GLY A 110 5.44 12.31 -8.17
C GLY A 110 6.31 11.05 -8.10
N LEU A 111 5.97 10.12 -7.21
CA LEU A 111 6.71 8.87 -7.03
C LEU A 111 6.56 7.92 -8.23
N VAL A 112 5.34 7.75 -8.75
CA VAL A 112 5.12 6.96 -9.98
C VAL A 112 5.75 7.63 -11.19
N PHE A 113 5.69 8.96 -11.29
CA PHE A 113 6.38 9.68 -12.36
C PHE A 113 7.89 9.42 -12.32
N LEU A 114 8.50 9.44 -11.13
CA LEU A 114 9.92 9.13 -10.95
C LEU A 114 10.25 7.67 -11.31
N ILE A 115 9.38 6.72 -10.96
CA ILE A 115 9.53 5.30 -11.36
C ILE A 115 9.49 5.17 -12.89
N ILE A 116 8.55 5.85 -13.57
CA ILE A 116 8.43 5.83 -15.03
C ILE A 116 9.71 6.40 -15.67
N GLN A 117 10.26 7.48 -15.12
CA GLN A 117 11.50 8.09 -15.62
C GLN A 117 12.74 7.22 -15.39
N LEU A 118 12.78 6.45 -14.29
CA LEU A 118 13.92 5.58 -13.95
C LEU A 118 13.89 4.23 -14.68
N LEU A 119 12.72 3.60 -14.83
CA LEU A 119 12.57 2.26 -15.39
C LEU A 119 12.16 2.26 -16.87
N GLY A 120 11.64 3.38 -17.37
CA GLY A 120 11.03 3.45 -18.69
C GLY A 120 9.64 2.82 -18.75
N ILE A 121 8.78 3.32 -19.64
CA ILE A 121 7.41 2.83 -19.85
C ILE A 121 7.45 1.39 -20.40
N ASP A 122 8.50 1.08 -21.17
CA ASP A 122 8.74 -0.14 -21.93
C ASP A 122 8.86 -1.38 -21.04
N GLN A 123 9.36 -1.22 -19.81
CA GLN A 123 9.45 -2.31 -18.83
C GLN A 123 8.12 -2.55 -18.10
N LEU A 124 7.27 -1.52 -17.98
CA LEU A 124 5.96 -1.60 -17.32
C LEU A 124 4.89 -2.13 -18.27
N PHE A 125 4.94 -1.77 -19.55
CA PHE A 125 4.06 -2.26 -20.60
C PHE A 125 4.89 -2.95 -21.70
N LYS A 126 5.04 -4.27 -21.61
CA LYS A 126 5.47 -5.13 -22.72
C LYS A 126 4.38 -5.21 -23.81
N GLY A 127 3.86 -4.08 -24.25
CA GLY A 127 2.85 -3.96 -25.28
C GLY A 127 3.32 -2.93 -26.31
N ASN A 128 3.50 -3.37 -27.56
CA ASN A 128 3.84 -2.52 -28.69
C ASN A 128 2.67 -1.57 -29.00
N PHE A 129 2.53 -0.49 -28.24
CA PHE A 129 1.58 0.57 -28.54
C PHE A 129 2.27 1.67 -29.34
N PRO A 130 1.80 2.02 -30.55
CA PRO A 130 2.37 3.09 -31.38
C PRO A 130 1.99 4.50 -30.91
N ALA A 131 1.54 4.64 -29.66
CA ALA A 131 1.16 5.92 -29.07
C ALA A 131 2.42 6.64 -28.56
N SER A 132 2.44 7.97 -28.67
CA SER A 132 3.55 8.76 -28.12
C SER A 132 3.74 8.46 -26.63
N ASN A 133 4.99 8.31 -26.19
CA ASN A 133 5.34 8.01 -24.78
C ASN A 133 4.64 8.95 -23.79
N LEU A 134 4.38 10.20 -24.20
CA LEU A 134 3.64 11.19 -23.42
C LEU A 134 2.16 10.83 -23.20
N VAL A 135 1.46 10.35 -24.23
CA VAL A 135 0.03 9.99 -24.13
C VAL A 135 -0.14 8.76 -23.24
N LEU A 136 0.72 7.75 -23.39
CA LEU A 136 0.74 6.57 -22.52
C LEU A 136 1.03 6.95 -21.06
N THR A 137 2.02 7.80 -20.82
CA THR A 137 2.34 8.28 -19.47
C THR A 137 1.16 9.05 -18.87
N ALA A 138 0.55 9.96 -19.61
CA ALA A 138 -0.61 10.72 -19.16
C ALA A 138 -1.80 9.80 -18.83
N LEU A 139 -2.07 8.80 -19.68
CA LEU A 139 -3.12 7.81 -19.44
C LEU A 139 -2.88 7.03 -18.14
N VAL A 140 -1.65 6.54 -17.93
CA VAL A 140 -1.27 5.81 -16.71
C VAL A 140 -1.42 6.69 -15.47
N LEU A 141 -0.99 7.96 -15.54
CA LEU A 141 -1.14 8.90 -14.42
C LEU A 141 -2.62 9.17 -14.11
N VAL A 142 -3.48 9.36 -15.12
CA VAL A 142 -4.92 9.55 -14.92
C VAL A 142 -5.56 8.30 -14.31
N ALA A 143 -5.22 7.11 -14.81
CA ALA A 143 -5.71 5.85 -14.26
C ALA A 143 -5.26 5.64 -12.80
N LEU A 144 -4.01 5.98 -12.49
CA LEU A 144 -3.49 5.96 -11.12
C LEU A 144 -4.23 6.96 -10.22
N GLN A 145 -4.52 8.16 -10.71
CA GLN A 145 -5.26 9.18 -9.97
C GLN A 145 -6.66 8.67 -9.55
N LEU A 146 -7.37 8.05 -10.49
CA LEU A 146 -8.67 7.41 -10.25
C LEU A 146 -8.53 6.27 -9.25
N PHE A 147 -7.53 5.42 -9.40
CA PHE A 147 -7.26 4.31 -8.50
C PHE A 147 -6.99 4.78 -7.07
N LEU A 148 -6.15 5.81 -6.89
CA LEU A 148 -5.86 6.40 -5.58
C LEU A 148 -7.12 7.00 -4.94
N PHE A 149 -7.98 7.62 -5.75
CA PHE A 149 -9.24 8.17 -5.25
C PHE A 149 -10.16 7.08 -4.71
N VAL A 150 -10.35 6.00 -5.49
CA VAL A 150 -11.13 4.82 -5.05
C VAL A 150 -10.49 4.17 -3.82
N TYR A 151 -9.17 4.02 -3.81
CA TYR A 151 -8.43 3.45 -2.68
C TYR A 151 -8.63 4.28 -1.41
N TYR A 152 -8.48 5.61 -1.48
CA TYR A 152 -8.68 6.50 -0.34
C TYR A 152 -10.11 6.40 0.20
N TYR A 153 -11.10 6.34 -0.70
CA TYR A 153 -12.50 6.19 -0.33
C TYR A 153 -12.79 4.84 0.33
N ALA A 154 -12.28 3.75 -0.25
CA ALA A 154 -12.39 2.41 0.29
C ALA A 154 -11.72 2.29 1.66
N LEU A 155 -10.53 2.88 1.81
CA LEU A 155 -9.83 2.94 3.08
C LEU A 155 -10.67 3.68 4.12
N GLN A 156 -11.17 4.89 3.82
CA GLN A 156 -11.99 5.65 4.76
C GLN A 156 -13.25 4.88 5.19
N HIS A 157 -13.94 4.21 4.26
CA HIS A 157 -15.08 3.35 4.59
C HIS A 157 -14.67 2.19 5.50
N PHE A 158 -13.54 1.57 5.19
CA PHE A 158 -13.04 0.47 6.00
C PHE A 158 -12.62 0.92 7.40
N GLU A 159 -11.97 2.07 7.56
CA GLU A 159 -11.62 2.60 8.88
C GLU A 159 -12.87 2.84 9.74
N VAL A 160 -13.93 3.40 9.15
CA VAL A 160 -15.22 3.59 9.83
C VAL A 160 -15.84 2.25 10.18
N PHE A 161 -15.88 1.30 9.25
CA PHE A 161 -16.39 -0.05 9.50
C PHE A 161 -15.61 -0.77 10.60
N TYR A 162 -14.29 -0.72 10.53
CA TYR A 162 -13.37 -1.36 11.49
C TYR A 162 -13.53 -0.76 12.88
N SER A 163 -13.55 0.57 12.99
CA SER A 163 -13.71 1.27 14.27
C SER A 163 -15.08 1.03 14.91
N GLN A 164 -16.15 0.94 14.11
CA GLN A 164 -17.51 0.76 14.63
C GLN A 164 -17.85 -0.71 14.95
N ARG A 165 -17.35 -1.67 14.17
CA ARG A 165 -17.73 -3.08 14.31
C ARG A 165 -16.68 -3.94 15.00
N ILE A 166 -15.40 -3.73 14.70
CA ILE A 166 -14.33 -4.66 15.08
C ILE A 166 -13.60 -4.17 16.34
N SER A 167 -13.24 -2.89 16.38
CA SER A 167 -12.57 -2.27 17.54
C SER A 167 -13.29 -2.49 18.87
N PRO A 168 -14.64 -2.41 18.98
CA PRO A 168 -15.33 -2.61 20.27
C PRO A 168 -15.27 -4.05 20.78
N TRP A 169 -15.07 -5.03 19.90
CA TRP A 169 -14.89 -6.44 20.29
C TRP A 169 -13.46 -6.72 20.73
N LEU A 170 -12.50 -6.05 20.11
CA LEU A 170 -11.08 -6.21 20.45
C LEU A 170 -10.72 -5.50 21.75
N ARG A 171 -11.23 -4.27 21.96
CA ARG A 171 -11.03 -3.50 23.20
C ARG A 171 -11.76 -4.05 24.43
N ARG A 172 -12.70 -4.98 24.27
CA ARG A 172 -13.36 -5.66 25.40
C ARG A 172 -12.51 -6.77 26.03
N ARG A 173 -11.40 -7.16 25.40
CA ARG A 173 -10.49 -8.20 25.90
C ARG A 173 -9.21 -7.65 26.54
N ASP A 174 -9.05 -6.33 26.53
CA ASP A 174 -8.03 -5.60 27.31
C ASP A 174 -8.70 -4.99 28.55
#